data_AF-A0A3L6Q7M6-F1
#
_entry.id   AF-A0A3L6Q7M6-F1
#
_cell.length_a   1.000
_cell.length_b   1.000
_cell.length_c   1.000
_cell.angle_alpha   90.00
_cell.angle_beta   90.00
_cell.angle_gamma   90.00
#
_symmetry.space_group_name_H-M   'P 1'
#
loop_
_entity.id
_entity.type
_entity.pdbx_description
1 polymer ?
#
loop_
_entity_poly.entity_id
_entity_poly.type
_entity_poly.pdbx_seq_one_letter_code
_entity_poly.pdbx_strand_id
1 'polypeptide(L)'
;MDVDKQETMEETILVGDDLMRGPPSPVIPKEIASHVLEGVELCDGLQINDIEPFCQDEIVLYRQCAEKRDKEIRERMQDSEYKLGSSMPLEEAKERATQLQSEVTLLERRLILASGLEGMEGFRQRWSLHGQLEDTRKRLVALNRGIGKRENQSSMGEGTKSAPSGKRWFFW
;
A
#
# COMPACT_ATOMS: atom_id res chain seq x y z
N MET A 1 -24.28 23.44 -45.32
CA MET A 1 -24.69 22.22 -44.60
C MET A 1 -23.67 22.03 -43.51
N ASP A 2 -23.93 22.66 -42.36
CA ASP A 2 -23.14 22.51 -41.15
C ASP A 2 -23.39 21.10 -40.62
N VAL A 3 -22.37 20.28 -40.74
CA VAL A 3 -22.37 18.91 -40.21
C VAL A 3 -22.22 19.06 -38.70
N ASP A 4 -23.31 18.79 -37.98
CA ASP A 4 -23.33 18.64 -36.54
C ASP A 4 -22.15 17.78 -36.10
N LYS A 5 -21.16 18.40 -35.45
CA LYS A 5 -20.18 17.69 -34.64
C LYS A 5 -20.96 17.11 -33.47
N GLN A 6 -21.46 15.88 -33.61
CA GLN A 6 -21.77 15.06 -32.45
C GLN A 6 -20.50 15.01 -31.60
N GLU A 7 -20.55 15.60 -30.40
CA GLU A 7 -19.66 15.23 -29.33
C GLU A 7 -19.83 13.73 -29.17
N THR A 8 -18.84 12.97 -29.66
CA THR A 8 -18.71 11.56 -29.33
C THR A 8 -18.46 11.52 -27.84
N MET A 9 -19.52 11.28 -27.08
CA MET A 9 -19.40 10.99 -25.66
C MET A 9 -18.51 9.76 -25.58
N GLU A 10 -17.24 9.94 -25.24
CA GLU A 10 -16.35 8.82 -24.96
C GLU A 10 -17.00 8.08 -23.78
N GLU A 11 -17.64 6.95 -24.09
CA GLU A 11 -18.10 5.98 -23.12
C GLU A 11 -16.85 5.49 -22.40
N THR A 12 -16.46 6.23 -21.35
CA THR A 12 -15.44 5.85 -20.41
C THR A 12 -16.03 4.67 -19.66
N ILE A 13 -15.73 3.47 -20.17
CA ILE A 13 -16.08 2.21 -19.54
C ILE A 13 -15.54 2.30 -18.11
N LEU A 14 -16.46 2.33 -17.13
CA LEU A 14 -16.14 2.37 -15.72
C LEU A 14 -15.34 1.10 -15.38
N VAL A 15 -14.01 1.21 -15.38
CA VAL A 15 -13.13 0.16 -14.86
C VAL A 15 -13.41 0.02 -13.36
N GLY A 16 -13.25 -1.16 -12.74
CA GLY A 16 -13.57 -1.37 -11.31
C GLY A 16 -12.97 -0.35 -10.33
N ASP A 17 -11.87 0.32 -10.70
CA ASP A 17 -11.29 1.46 -9.97
C ASP A 17 -12.12 2.76 -10.09
N ASP A 18 -12.87 2.97 -11.16
CA ASP A 18 -13.71 4.15 -11.45
C ASP A 18 -14.86 4.34 -10.47
N LEU A 19 -15.25 3.29 -9.75
CA LEU A 19 -16.28 3.43 -8.73
C LEU A 19 -15.75 4.13 -7.47
N MET A 20 -14.42 4.27 -7.30
CA MET A 20 -13.73 5.14 -6.32
C MET A 20 -14.34 5.12 -4.90
N ARG A 21 -14.93 3.98 -4.49
CA ARG A 21 -15.75 3.83 -3.28
C ARG A 21 -14.96 3.47 -2.02
N GLY A 22 -13.64 3.30 -2.14
CA GLY A 22 -12.73 2.91 -1.07
C GLY A 22 -11.33 3.51 -1.26
N PRO A 23 -10.35 3.20 -0.40
CA PRO A 23 -8.97 3.56 -0.65
C PRO A 23 -8.44 2.82 -1.90
N PRO A 24 -7.52 3.41 -2.67
CA PRO A 24 -6.93 2.74 -3.83
C PRO A 24 -6.15 1.51 -3.37
N SER A 25 -6.07 0.49 -4.22
CA SER A 25 -5.33 -0.73 -3.87
C SER A 25 -3.88 -0.42 -3.46
N PRO A 26 -3.37 -1.08 -2.40
CA PRO A 26 -2.06 -0.79 -1.83
C PRO A 26 -0.96 -1.09 -2.85
N VAL A 27 0.03 -0.20 -2.94
CA VAL A 27 1.24 -0.45 -3.73
C VAL A 27 2.24 -1.22 -2.89
N ILE A 28 2.50 -2.46 -3.29
CA ILE A 28 3.37 -3.37 -2.54
C ILE A 28 4.84 -3.08 -2.89
N PRO A 29 5.68 -2.74 -1.90
CA PRO A 29 7.11 -2.55 -2.11
C PRO A 29 7.80 -3.85 -2.49
N LYS A 30 8.74 -3.78 -3.43
CA LYS A 30 9.44 -4.97 -3.95
C LYS A 30 10.21 -5.72 -2.86
N GLU A 31 10.67 -5.02 -1.84
CA GLU A 31 11.50 -5.57 -0.77
C GLU A 31 10.73 -6.52 0.15
N ILE A 32 9.40 -6.33 0.27
CA ILE A 32 8.53 -7.15 1.13
C ILE A 32 7.49 -7.95 0.33
N ALA A 33 7.51 -7.83 -1.00
CA ALA A 33 6.46 -8.37 -1.87
C ALA A 33 6.29 -9.89 -1.74
N SER A 34 7.39 -10.64 -1.69
CA SER A 34 7.35 -12.10 -1.56
C SER A 34 6.60 -12.55 -0.30
N HIS A 35 6.88 -11.92 0.85
CA HIS A 35 6.25 -12.27 2.11
C HIS A 35 4.80 -11.77 2.23
N VAL A 36 4.54 -10.56 1.73
CA VAL A 36 3.20 -9.95 1.81
C VAL A 36 2.19 -10.72 0.94
N LEU A 37 2.62 -11.16 -0.25
CA LEU A 37 1.76 -11.84 -1.22
C LEU A 37 1.62 -13.35 -0.99
N GLU A 38 2.42 -13.94 -0.09
CA GLU A 38 2.42 -15.39 0.15
C GLU A 38 1.05 -15.88 0.65
N GLY A 39 0.32 -16.65 -0.16
CA GLY A 39 -0.98 -17.19 0.22
C GLY A 39 -2.10 -16.14 0.33
N VAL A 40 -1.93 -14.97 -0.29
CA VAL A 40 -3.05 -14.04 -0.51
C VAL A 40 -3.88 -14.59 -1.66
N GLU A 41 -5.19 -14.77 -1.43
CA GLU A 41 -6.12 -15.10 -2.50
C GLU A 41 -6.19 -13.92 -3.48
N LEU A 42 -5.59 -14.11 -4.65
CA LEU A 42 -5.84 -13.27 -5.80
C LEU A 42 -7.29 -13.57 -6.20
N CYS A 43 -8.10 -12.54 -6.44
CA CYS A 43 -9.51 -12.65 -6.80
C CYS A 43 -9.67 -13.26 -8.23
N ASP A 44 -9.03 -14.40 -8.49
CA ASP A 44 -8.72 -15.02 -9.80
C ASP A 44 -9.95 -15.54 -10.54
N GLY A 45 -11.12 -15.56 -9.89
CA GLY A 45 -12.39 -15.92 -10.50
C GLY A 45 -13.17 -14.76 -11.15
N LEU A 46 -12.71 -13.52 -11.00
CA LEU A 46 -13.41 -12.31 -11.46
C LEU A 46 -12.42 -11.42 -12.22
N GLN A 47 -12.09 -11.80 -13.45
CA GLN A 47 -11.37 -10.89 -14.34
C GLN A 47 -12.29 -9.70 -14.62
N ILE A 48 -11.84 -8.48 -14.28
CA ILE A 48 -12.60 -7.23 -14.45
C ILE A 48 -13.05 -7.05 -15.92
N ASN A 49 -12.31 -7.64 -16.86
CA ASN A 49 -12.57 -7.58 -18.29
C ASN A 49 -13.69 -8.52 -18.78
N ASP A 50 -14.11 -9.48 -17.95
CA ASP A 50 -15.16 -10.47 -18.29
C ASP A 50 -16.49 -10.17 -17.59
N ILE A 51 -16.55 -9.15 -16.74
CA ILE A 51 -17.79 -8.74 -16.07
C ILE A 51 -18.64 -7.98 -17.08
N GLU A 52 -19.71 -8.62 -17.56
CA GLU A 52 -20.67 -7.96 -18.43
C GLU A 52 -21.28 -6.73 -17.71
N PRO A 53 -21.50 -5.60 -18.41
CA PRO A 53 -21.98 -4.33 -17.82
C PRO A 53 -23.28 -4.42 -16.99
N PHE A 54 -24.00 -5.55 -17.06
CA PHE A 54 -25.27 -5.79 -16.37
C PHE A 54 -25.15 -6.66 -15.11
N CYS A 55 -23.98 -7.26 -14.84
CA CYS A 55 -23.79 -8.17 -13.70
C CYS A 55 -23.51 -7.39 -12.40
N GLN A 56 -24.55 -6.76 -11.82
CA GLN A 56 -24.43 -6.02 -10.55
C GLN A 56 -23.92 -6.90 -9.40
N ASP A 57 -24.34 -8.18 -9.37
CA ASP A 57 -23.95 -9.12 -8.32
C ASP A 57 -22.48 -9.53 -8.39
N GLU A 58 -21.93 -9.70 -9.60
CA GLU A 58 -20.51 -10.00 -9.81
C GLU A 58 -19.62 -8.81 -9.41
N ILE A 59 -20.06 -7.58 -9.69
CA ILE A 59 -19.38 -6.36 -9.23
C ILE A 59 -19.35 -6.29 -7.70
N VAL A 60 -20.46 -6.66 -7.02
CA VAL A 60 -20.51 -6.70 -5.55
C VAL A 60 -19.56 -7.76 -5.00
N LEU A 61 -19.54 -8.96 -5.59
CA LEU A 61 -18.64 -10.04 -5.17
C LEU A 61 -17.17 -9.67 -5.37
N TYR A 62 -16.82 -9.10 -6.52
CA TYR A 62 -15.46 -8.61 -6.79
C TYR A 62 -15.05 -7.56 -5.79
N ARG A 63 -15.94 -6.58 -5.53
CA ARG A 63 -15.68 -5.53 -4.55
C ARG A 63 -15.39 -6.09 -3.17
N GLN A 64 -16.21 -7.03 -2.69
CA GLN A 64 -15.99 -7.67 -1.38
C GLN A 64 -14.67 -8.45 -1.34
N CYS A 65 -14.29 -9.11 -2.43
CA CYS A 65 -13.01 -9.80 -2.54
C CYS A 65 -11.85 -8.82 -2.49
N ALA A 66 -11.87 -7.77 -3.32
CA ALA A 66 -10.83 -6.74 -3.38
C ALA A 66 -10.67 -6.01 -2.03
N GLU A 67 -11.78 -5.65 -1.36
CA GLU A 67 -11.74 -5.03 -0.03
C GLU A 67 -11.11 -5.96 1.02
N LYS A 68 -11.43 -7.26 1.02
CA LYS A 68 -10.83 -8.25 1.93
C LYS A 68 -9.33 -8.43 1.65
N ARG A 69 -8.97 -8.61 0.38
CA ARG A 69 -7.60 -8.76 -0.08
C ARG A 69 -6.75 -7.54 0.28
N ASP A 70 -7.24 -6.34 -0.02
CA ASP A 70 -6.51 -5.10 0.22
C ASP A 70 -6.33 -4.83 1.72
N LYS A 71 -7.33 -5.20 2.54
CA LYS A 71 -7.21 -5.15 4.00
C LYS A 71 -6.11 -6.09 4.50
N GLU A 72 -6.12 -7.35 4.05
CA GLU A 72 -5.12 -8.34 4.43
C GLU A 72 -3.71 -7.91 4.00
N ILE A 73 -3.54 -7.40 2.78
CA ILE A 73 -2.27 -6.88 2.29
C ILE A 73 -1.76 -5.73 3.18
N ARG A 74 -2.62 -4.77 3.53
CA ARG A 74 -2.22 -3.63 4.40
C ARG A 74 -1.79 -4.09 5.80
N GLU A 75 -2.50 -5.05 6.39
CA GLU A 75 -2.13 -5.63 7.69
C GLU A 75 -0.78 -6.34 7.60
N ARG A 76 -0.58 -7.20 6.59
CA ARG A 76 0.68 -7.91 6.37
C ARG A 76 1.86 -6.99 6.08
N MET A 77 1.65 -5.90 5.33
CA MET A 77 2.69 -4.89 5.10
C MET A 77 3.12 -4.23 6.42
N GLN A 78 2.17 -3.83 7.26
CA GLN A 78 2.48 -3.22 8.56
C GLN A 78 3.19 -4.21 9.48
N ASP A 79 2.75 -5.46 9.53
CA ASP A 79 3.39 -6.51 10.32
C ASP A 79 4.81 -6.80 9.83
N SER A 80 5.02 -6.81 8.52
CA SER A 80 6.35 -6.99 7.92
C SER A 80 7.29 -5.86 8.32
N GLU A 81 6.85 -4.60 8.21
CA GLU A 81 7.66 -3.44 8.62
C GLU A 81 7.95 -3.44 10.13
N TYR A 82 6.96 -3.79 10.93
CA TYR A 82 7.15 -3.92 12.38
C TYR A 82 8.19 -5.00 12.73
N LYS A 83 8.09 -6.18 12.09
CA LYS A 83 9.07 -7.27 12.27
C LYS A 83 10.47 -6.81 11.83
N LEU A 84 10.58 -6.17 10.66
CA LEU A 84 11.84 -5.60 10.17
C LEU A 84 12.45 -4.63 11.18
N GLY A 85 11.66 -3.70 11.72
CA GLY A 85 12.14 -2.74 12.72
C GLY A 85 12.63 -3.41 14.01
N SER A 86 12.04 -4.55 14.40
CA SER A 86 12.48 -5.30 15.58
C SER A 86 13.69 -6.21 15.32
N SER A 87 13.91 -6.71 14.10
CA SER A 87 14.95 -7.71 13.81
C SER A 87 16.18 -7.19 13.05
N MET A 88 16.02 -6.17 12.21
CA MET A 88 17.10 -5.55 11.42
C MET A 88 18.09 -4.78 12.32
N PRO A 89 19.38 -4.66 11.99
CA PRO A 89 20.35 -3.81 12.67
C PRO A 89 19.85 -2.37 12.81
N LEU A 90 20.16 -1.72 13.93
CA LEU A 90 19.61 -0.40 14.25
C LEU A 90 19.97 0.64 13.18
N GLU A 91 21.18 0.60 12.63
CA GLU A 91 21.62 1.56 11.60
C GLU A 91 20.82 1.37 10.31
N GLU A 92 20.70 0.14 9.81
CA GLU A 92 19.89 -0.16 8.61
C GLU A 92 18.41 0.14 8.82
N ALA A 93 17.87 -0.12 10.03
CA ALA A 93 16.48 0.19 10.34
C ALA A 93 16.23 1.71 10.36
N LYS A 94 17.20 2.51 10.83
CA LYS A 94 17.17 3.98 10.76
C LYS A 94 17.30 4.47 9.32
N GLU A 95 18.18 3.90 8.51
CA GLU A 95 18.30 4.22 7.08
C GLU A 95 17.00 3.94 6.32
N ARG A 96 16.35 2.81 6.60
CA ARG A 96 15.01 2.52 6.04
C ARG A 96 13.97 3.52 6.52
N ALA A 97 14.02 3.94 7.78
CA ALA A 97 13.11 4.96 8.31
C ALA A 97 13.32 6.32 7.62
N THR A 98 14.55 6.74 7.37
CA THR A 98 14.83 7.99 6.63
C THR A 98 14.43 7.88 5.17
N GLN A 99 14.60 6.70 4.53
CA GLN A 99 14.08 6.43 3.20
C GLN A 99 12.55 6.59 3.16
N LEU A 100 11.81 5.92 4.05
CA LEU A 100 10.35 6.03 4.12
C LEU A 100 9.89 7.45 4.43
N GLN A 101 10.59 8.19 5.30
CA GLN A 101 10.32 9.60 5.54
C GLN A 101 10.49 10.44 4.27
N SER A 102 11.56 10.21 3.52
CA SER A 102 11.79 10.92 2.25
C SER A 102 10.69 10.62 1.23
N GLU A 103 10.22 9.37 1.14
CA GLU A 103 9.09 8.97 0.30
C GLU A 103 7.79 9.65 0.72
N VAL A 104 7.50 9.74 2.03
CA VAL A 104 6.34 10.48 2.56
C VAL A 104 6.40 11.95 2.14
N THR A 105 7.56 12.62 2.33
CA THR A 105 7.69 14.04 1.93
C THR A 105 7.54 14.23 0.43
N LEU A 106 8.01 13.27 -0.38
CA LEU A 106 7.87 13.30 -1.83
C LEU A 106 6.40 13.12 -2.25
N LEU A 107 5.67 12.21 -1.62
CA LEU A 107 4.24 12.00 -1.87
C LEU A 107 3.40 13.21 -1.45
N GLU A 108 3.72 13.86 -0.32
CA GLU A 108 3.09 15.11 0.10
C GLU A 108 3.29 16.23 -0.93
N ARG A 109 4.52 16.39 -1.43
CA ARG A 109 4.82 17.37 -2.49
C ARG A 109 4.05 17.05 -3.77
N ARG A 110 3.98 15.78 -4.19
CA ARG A 110 3.18 15.36 -5.35
C ARG A 110 1.69 15.63 -5.16
N LEU A 111 1.16 15.43 -3.95
CA LEU A 111 -0.23 15.71 -3.63
C LEU A 111 -0.55 17.20 -3.74
N ILE A 112 0.37 18.07 -3.27
CA ILE A 112 0.26 19.53 -3.43
C ILE A 112 0.28 19.91 -4.91
N LEU A 113 1.16 19.33 -5.72
CA LEU A 113 1.17 19.60 -7.16
C LEU A 113 -0.12 19.12 -7.85
N ALA A 114 -0.65 17.97 -7.44
CA ALA A 114 -1.90 17.42 -7.96
C ALA A 114 -3.17 18.18 -7.50
N SER A 115 -3.07 19.09 -6.52
CA SER A 115 -4.22 19.92 -6.12
C SER A 115 -4.58 20.98 -7.16
N GLY A 116 -3.64 21.34 -8.04
CA GLY A 116 -3.90 22.26 -9.15
C GLY A 116 -4.54 21.60 -10.38
N LEU A 117 -4.71 20.27 -10.38
CA LEU A 117 -5.30 19.55 -11.51
C LEU A 117 -6.81 19.41 -11.32
N GLU A 118 -7.57 19.99 -12.23
CA GLU A 118 -9.03 19.93 -12.24
C GLU A 118 -9.55 18.71 -13.01
N GLY A 119 -10.83 18.41 -12.87
CA GLY A 119 -11.49 17.30 -13.56
C GLY A 119 -11.24 15.91 -12.97
N MET A 120 -11.70 14.88 -13.68
CA MET A 120 -11.68 13.48 -13.24
C MET A 120 -10.26 12.93 -13.12
N GLU A 121 -9.36 13.29 -14.02
CA GLU A 121 -7.95 12.86 -13.98
C GLU A 121 -7.23 13.42 -12.74
N GLY A 122 -7.43 14.70 -12.44
CA GLY A 122 -6.89 15.32 -11.22
C GLY A 122 -7.41 14.65 -9.95
N PHE A 123 -8.69 14.29 -9.92
CA PHE A 123 -9.27 13.52 -8.81
C PHE A 123 -8.62 12.14 -8.66
N ARG A 124 -8.51 11.36 -9.76
CA ARG A 124 -7.88 10.03 -9.74
C ARG A 124 -6.44 10.08 -9.26
N GLN A 125 -5.68 11.07 -9.73
CA GLN A 125 -4.29 11.25 -9.31
C GLN A 125 -4.20 11.56 -7.81
N ARG A 126 -5.02 12.47 -7.29
CA ARG A 126 -5.04 12.79 -5.86
C ARG A 126 -5.47 11.59 -5.01
N TRP A 127 -6.48 10.85 -5.44
CA TRP A 127 -6.97 9.66 -4.74
C TRP A 127 -5.88 8.58 -4.65
N SER A 128 -5.22 8.28 -5.77
CA SER A 128 -4.09 7.35 -5.82
C SER A 128 -2.94 7.78 -4.89
N LEU A 129 -2.53 9.05 -4.99
CA LEU A 129 -1.48 9.62 -4.15
C LEU A 129 -1.84 9.60 -2.66
N HIS A 130 -3.10 9.87 -2.31
CA HIS A 130 -3.56 9.84 -0.93
C HIS A 130 -3.44 8.44 -0.32
N GLY A 131 -3.87 7.39 -1.04
CA GLY A 131 -3.73 6.03 -0.54
C GLY A 131 -2.27 5.60 -0.40
N GLN A 132 -1.42 5.92 -1.38
CA GLN A 132 0.02 5.67 -1.29
C GLN A 132 0.65 6.39 -0.09
N LEU A 133 0.28 7.66 0.14
CA LEU A 133 0.77 8.45 1.27
C LEU A 133 0.36 7.83 2.60
N GLU A 134 -0.90 7.40 2.72
CA GLU A 134 -1.42 6.78 3.94
C GLU A 134 -0.74 5.44 4.22
N ASP A 135 -0.55 4.59 3.22
CA ASP A 135 0.15 3.31 3.36
C ASP A 135 1.60 3.49 3.75
N THR A 136 2.33 4.39 3.11
CA THR A 136 3.74 4.66 3.43
C THR A 136 3.90 5.25 4.83
N ARG A 137 2.98 6.13 5.27
CA ARG A 137 2.95 6.63 6.65
C ARG A 137 2.71 5.51 7.67
N LYS A 138 1.73 4.63 7.42
CA LYS A 138 1.45 3.47 8.29
C LYS A 138 2.65 2.52 8.38
N ARG A 139 3.31 2.26 7.26
CA ARG A 139 4.57 1.48 7.20
C ARG A 139 5.68 2.11 8.04
N LEU A 140 5.89 3.42 7.92
CA LEU A 140 6.88 4.15 8.73
C LEU A 140 6.57 4.07 10.23
N VAL A 141 5.29 4.24 10.62
CA VAL A 141 4.85 4.10 12.01
C VAL A 141 5.10 2.69 12.54
N ALA A 142 4.77 1.66 11.76
CA ALA A 142 4.99 0.26 12.13
C ALA A 142 6.50 -0.04 12.31
N LEU A 143 7.35 0.44 11.39
CA LEU A 143 8.80 0.30 11.48
C LEU A 143 9.35 0.96 12.76
N ASN A 144 9.00 2.22 13.01
CA ASN A 144 9.45 2.95 14.20
C ASN A 144 8.99 2.28 15.51
N ARG A 145 7.76 1.74 15.53
CA ARG A 145 7.27 0.95 16.66
C ARG A 145 8.08 -0.34 16.86
N GLY A 146 8.50 -0.98 15.77
CA GLY A 146 9.39 -2.14 15.77
C GLY A 146 10.77 -1.81 16.36
N ILE A 147 11.36 -0.68 15.95
CA ILE A 147 12.64 -0.16 16.45
C ILE A 147 12.54 0.15 17.95
N GLY A 148 11.54 0.92 18.37
CA GLY A 148 11.37 1.30 19.77
C GLY A 148 11.14 0.11 20.72
N LYS A 149 10.49 -0.97 20.25
CA LYS A 149 10.37 -2.21 21.03
C LYS A 149 11.73 -2.83 21.33
N ARG A 150 12.65 -2.82 20.36
CA ARG A 150 14.01 -3.37 20.54
C ARG A 150 14.81 -2.55 21.55
N GLU A 151 14.74 -1.22 21.45
CA GLU A 151 15.45 -0.31 22.37
C GLU A 151 15.02 -0.53 23.83
N ASN A 152 13.71 -0.71 24.06
CA ASN A 152 13.16 -1.02 25.38
C ASN A 152 13.57 -2.41 25.89
N GLN A 153 13.80 -3.39 25.01
CA GLN A 153 14.31 -4.70 25.41
C GLN A 153 15.80 -4.67 25.75
N SER A 154 16.59 -3.83 25.08
CA SER A 154 18.00 -3.62 25.42
C SER A 154 18.19 -2.88 26.74
N SER A 155 17.32 -1.92 27.08
CA SER A 155 17.41 -1.19 28.35
C SER A 155 16.93 -2.01 29.56
N MET A 156 16.00 -2.95 29.37
CA MET A 156 15.56 -3.88 30.43
C MET A 156 16.51 -5.07 30.64
N GLY A 157 17.48 -5.26 29.72
CA GLY A 157 18.36 -6.43 29.63
C GLY A 157 19.79 -6.25 30.17
N GLU A 158 20.10 -5.16 30.87
CA GLU A 158 21.36 -5.01 31.63
C GLU A 158 21.33 -5.88 32.90
N GLY A 159 21.31 -7.19 32.69
CA GLY A 159 21.22 -8.15 33.77
C GLY A 159 21.18 -9.60 33.33
N THR A 160 21.88 -10.00 32.25
CA THR A 160 22.51 -11.33 32.09
C THR A 160 23.33 -11.35 30.79
N LYS A 161 24.64 -11.57 30.89
CA LYS A 161 25.54 -11.82 29.76
C LYS A 161 25.15 -13.13 29.06
N SER A 162 24.95 -13.12 27.74
CA SER A 162 25.25 -14.27 26.89
C SER A 162 25.50 -13.86 25.42
N ALA A 163 26.30 -14.70 24.77
CA ALA A 163 27.13 -14.54 23.57
C ALA A 163 26.42 -14.13 22.25
N PRO A 164 27.17 -13.68 21.23
CA PRO A 164 26.61 -13.21 19.96
C PRO A 164 26.16 -14.40 19.12
N SER A 165 24.89 -14.80 19.24
CA SER A 165 24.28 -15.66 18.22
C SER A 165 24.01 -14.82 16.99
N GLY A 166 24.85 -14.97 15.96
CA GLY A 166 24.55 -14.55 14.60
C GLY A 166 23.28 -15.23 14.12
N LYS A 167 22.13 -14.61 14.41
CA LYS A 167 20.86 -15.01 13.84
C LYS A 167 20.84 -14.48 12.41
N ARG A 168 21.15 -15.37 11.45
CA ARG A 168 20.83 -15.18 10.04
C ARG A 168 19.40 -14.65 9.96
N TRP A 169 19.20 -13.56 9.23
CA TRP A 169 17.87 -13.03 8.97
C TRP A 169 17.15 -14.03 8.08
N PHE A 170 16.34 -14.88 8.69
CA PHE A 170 15.45 -15.76 7.98
C PHE A 170 14.19 -14.96 7.61
N PHE A 171 14.35 -14.15 6.57
CA PHE A 171 13.30 -13.75 5.64
C PHE A 171 13.94 -13.76 4.25
N TRP A 172 14.14 -14.97 3.72
CA TRP A 172 14.50 -15.25 2.33
C TRP A 172 13.86 -16.57 1.93
#